data_AF-A0A2N6SVH8-F1
#
_entry.id   AF-A0A2N6SVH8-F1
#
_cell.length_a   1.000
_cell.length_b   1.000
_cell.length_c   1.000
_cell.angle_alpha   90.00
_cell.angle_beta   90.00
_cell.angle_gamma   90.00
#
_symmetry.space_group_name_H-M   'P 1'
#
loop_
_entity.id
_entity.type
_entity.pdbx_description
1 polymer ?
#
loop_
_entity_poly.entity_id
_entity_poly.type
_entity_poly.pdbx_seq_one_letter_code
_entity_poly.pdbx_strand_id
1 'polypeptide(L)'
;PELRTGLIIVGLARCIAMVLVWSDMSCGDREATAVLVAINSVFQVIMFGVLGWFYLQVLPSWLGLETTSAQFSFWSIVTSVLVFLGIPLLAGVLSRIIGEKVKGRRWYESKFLPAISPLSLIGLLYTIVLLFSLQGEQITSQPWTVARLAVPLLTYFVAMFFISLAASKLSGMGYAQSASVSFTATGNNFELAIAVSIGTFGATSAQALAGTIGPLIEIPVLVGLVYVMLWLGPKLFPGDPTLPPTRSSAASDNTTSKESITS
;
A
#
# COMPACT_ATOMS: atom_id res chain seq x y z
N PRO A 1 -5.42 7.58 -23.15
CA PRO A 1 -6.60 7.02 -22.43
C PRO A 1 -6.25 5.82 -21.55
N GLU A 2 -5.55 4.81 -22.09
CA GLU A 2 -5.25 3.56 -21.38
C GLU A 2 -4.33 3.73 -20.15
N LEU A 3 -3.24 4.49 -20.29
CA LEU A 3 -2.35 4.82 -19.16
C LEU A 3 -3.08 5.55 -18.02
N ARG A 4 -4.04 6.42 -18.35
CA ARG A 4 -4.89 7.11 -17.37
C ARG A 4 -5.77 6.09 -16.64
N THR A 5 -6.40 5.17 -17.37
CA THR A 5 -7.20 4.08 -16.79
C THR A 5 -6.36 3.23 -15.83
N GLY A 6 -5.14 2.86 -16.24
CA GLY A 6 -4.18 2.16 -15.38
C GLY A 6 -3.85 2.94 -14.10
N LEU A 7 -3.55 4.25 -14.22
CA LEU A 7 -3.29 5.11 -13.07
C LEU A 7 -4.49 5.20 -12.11
N ILE A 8 -5.71 5.27 -12.65
CA ILE A 8 -6.94 5.30 -11.83
C ILE A 8 -7.07 3.97 -11.08
N ILE A 9 -6.93 2.83 -11.76
CA ILE A 9 -7.02 1.49 -11.13
C ILE A 9 -5.96 1.34 -10.02
N VAL A 10 -4.73 1.80 -10.28
CA VAL A 10 -3.66 1.86 -9.29
C VAL A 10 -4.06 2.72 -8.09
N GLY A 11 -4.57 3.93 -8.32
CA GLY A 11 -5.01 4.81 -7.25
C GLY A 11 -6.16 4.22 -6.44
N LEU A 12 -7.06 3.46 -7.05
CA LEU A 12 -8.17 2.78 -6.36
C LEU A 12 -7.70 1.62 -5.46
N ALA A 13 -6.55 1.01 -5.78
CA ALA A 13 -5.98 -0.07 -5.00
C ALA A 13 -5.27 0.48 -3.77
N ARG A 14 -5.88 0.33 -2.60
CA ARG A 14 -5.33 0.79 -1.32
C ARG A 14 -4.37 -0.23 -0.73
N CYS A 15 -3.27 0.25 -0.18
CA CYS A 15 -2.25 -0.61 0.38
C CYS A 15 -2.75 -1.36 1.63
N ILE A 16 -2.30 -2.62 1.76
CA ILE A 16 -2.66 -3.53 2.85
C ILE A 16 -1.43 -4.16 3.55
N ALA A 17 -0.22 -3.91 3.05
CA ALA A 17 0.99 -4.56 3.58
C ALA A 17 2.15 -3.58 3.72
N MET A 18 2.58 -2.97 2.62
CA MET A 18 3.78 -2.14 2.57
C MET A 18 3.71 -0.93 3.52
N VAL A 19 2.50 -0.41 3.78
CA VAL A 19 2.26 0.66 4.77
C VAL A 19 2.71 0.31 6.19
N LEU A 20 2.72 -0.98 6.57
CA LEU A 20 3.24 -1.41 7.87
C LEU A 20 4.75 -1.16 7.96
N VAL A 21 5.48 -1.39 6.87
CA VAL A 21 6.94 -1.17 6.81
C VAL A 21 7.25 0.33 6.92
N TRP A 22 6.54 1.17 6.17
CA TRP A 22 6.76 2.62 6.20
C TRP A 22 6.35 3.24 7.53
N SER A 23 5.24 2.79 8.10
CA SER A 23 4.83 3.20 9.45
C SER A 23 5.86 2.76 10.49
N ASP A 24 6.35 1.53 10.43
CA ASP A 24 7.35 1.06 11.40
C ASP A 24 8.67 1.83 11.28
N MET A 25 9.17 2.04 10.07
CA MET A 25 10.39 2.82 9.81
C MET A 25 10.27 4.29 10.24
N SER A 26 9.06 4.86 10.22
CA SER A 26 8.79 6.22 10.69
C SER A 26 8.39 6.30 12.16
N CYS A 27 8.43 5.19 12.90
CA CYS A 27 7.98 5.10 14.30
C CYS A 27 6.50 5.47 14.51
N GLY A 28 5.66 5.10 13.55
CA GLY A 28 4.21 5.21 13.64
C GLY A 28 3.56 4.17 14.57
N ASP A 29 2.28 4.38 14.86
CA ASP A 29 1.47 3.51 15.70
C ASP A 29 1.14 2.19 14.98
N ARG A 30 1.70 1.09 15.48
CA ARG A 30 1.53 -0.25 14.90
C ARG A 30 0.09 -0.75 14.98
N GLU A 31 -0.62 -0.45 16.07
CA GLU A 31 -2.00 -0.90 16.27
C GLU A 31 -2.95 -0.13 15.35
N ALA A 32 -2.80 1.20 15.31
CA ALA A 32 -3.57 2.05 14.40
C ALA A 32 -3.35 1.64 12.94
N THR A 33 -2.10 1.37 12.55
CA THR A 33 -1.78 0.93 11.18
C THR A 33 -2.43 -0.41 10.86
N ALA A 34 -2.38 -1.38 11.78
CA ALA A 34 -3.01 -2.69 11.58
C ALA A 34 -4.54 -2.57 11.41
N VAL A 35 -5.19 -1.72 12.20
CA VAL A 35 -6.62 -1.43 12.09
C VAL A 35 -6.95 -0.78 10.74
N LEU A 36 -6.19 0.24 10.34
CA LEU A 36 -6.40 0.92 9.05
C LEU A 36 -6.19 -0.03 7.86
N VAL A 37 -5.19 -0.91 7.92
CA VAL A 37 -4.96 -1.98 6.93
C VAL A 37 -6.15 -2.93 6.83
N ALA A 38 -6.70 -3.35 7.96
CA ALA A 38 -7.88 -4.23 7.99
C ALA A 38 -9.10 -3.54 7.36
N ILE A 39 -9.34 -2.28 7.72
CA ILE A 39 -10.42 -1.46 7.15
C ILE A 39 -10.22 -1.28 5.65
N ASN A 40 -9.02 -0.92 5.20
CA ASN A 40 -8.69 -0.75 3.79
C ASN A 40 -8.93 -2.04 3.00
N SER A 41 -8.56 -3.19 3.57
CA SER A 41 -8.76 -4.50 2.93
C SER A 41 -10.25 -4.78 2.69
N VAL A 42 -11.09 -4.60 3.72
CA VAL A 42 -12.55 -4.80 3.61
C VAL A 42 -13.16 -3.79 2.65
N PHE A 43 -12.85 -2.50 2.83
CA PHE A 43 -13.35 -1.44 1.97
C PHE A 43 -12.97 -1.67 0.52
N GLN A 44 -11.73 -2.08 0.24
CA GLN A 44 -11.27 -2.41 -1.09
C GLN A 44 -12.05 -3.56 -1.72
N VAL A 45 -12.26 -4.67 -1.01
CA VAL A 45 -13.03 -5.80 -1.56
C VAL A 45 -14.43 -5.36 -2.01
N ILE A 46 -15.09 -4.52 -1.22
CA ILE A 46 -16.49 -4.12 -1.49
C ILE A 46 -16.53 -2.98 -2.51
N MET A 47 -15.69 -1.95 -2.36
CA MET A 47 -15.78 -0.70 -3.11
C MET A 47 -14.91 -0.62 -4.35
N PHE A 48 -13.91 -1.49 -4.54
CA PHE A 48 -13.00 -1.36 -5.70
C PHE A 48 -13.75 -1.41 -7.02
N GLY A 49 -14.69 -2.35 -7.19
CA GLY A 49 -15.53 -2.43 -8.39
C GLY A 49 -16.44 -1.20 -8.54
N VAL A 50 -17.07 -0.76 -7.45
CA VAL A 50 -17.98 0.40 -7.43
C VAL A 50 -17.24 1.68 -7.82
N LEU A 51 -16.09 1.94 -7.19
CA LEU A 51 -15.24 3.09 -7.49
C LEU A 51 -14.64 2.98 -8.88
N GLY A 52 -14.26 1.78 -9.33
CA GLY A 52 -13.79 1.53 -10.69
C GLY A 52 -14.83 1.95 -11.73
N TRP A 53 -16.09 1.55 -11.56
CA TRP A 53 -17.19 2.00 -12.42
C TRP A 53 -17.40 3.51 -12.36
N PHE A 54 -17.41 4.09 -11.16
CA PHE A 54 -17.60 5.52 -10.99
C PHE A 54 -16.51 6.34 -11.68
N TYR A 55 -15.24 6.04 -11.44
CA TYR A 55 -14.11 6.82 -11.97
C TYR A 55 -13.79 6.55 -13.44
N LEU A 56 -14.16 5.38 -13.98
CA LEU A 56 -13.88 5.02 -15.38
C LEU A 56 -15.05 5.27 -16.33
N GLN A 57 -16.29 5.27 -15.83
CA GLN A 57 -17.49 5.49 -16.67
C GLN A 57 -18.25 6.76 -16.29
N VAL A 58 -18.68 6.90 -15.04
CA VAL A 58 -19.59 7.99 -14.64
C VAL A 58 -18.90 9.35 -14.67
N LEU A 59 -17.76 9.48 -13.99
CA LEU A 59 -17.04 10.75 -13.87
C LEU A 59 -16.52 11.28 -15.21
N PRO A 60 -15.88 10.46 -16.08
CA PRO A 60 -15.46 10.94 -17.40
C PRO A 60 -16.63 11.36 -18.28
N SER A 61 -17.78 10.65 -18.20
CA SER A 61 -18.99 11.01 -18.94
C SER A 61 -19.53 12.39 -18.54
N TRP A 62 -19.53 12.70 -17.24
CA TRP A 62 -19.94 14.02 -16.75
C TRP A 62 -18.97 15.14 -17.16
N LEU A 63 -17.69 14.82 -17.31
CA LEU A 63 -16.64 15.75 -17.71
C LEU A 63 -16.49 15.87 -19.24
N GLY A 64 -17.28 15.14 -20.03
CA GLY A 64 -17.17 15.10 -21.50
C GLY A 64 -15.86 14.50 -22.01
N LEU A 65 -15.21 13.66 -21.21
CA LEU A 65 -13.94 13.00 -21.56
C LEU A 65 -14.19 11.64 -22.21
N GLU A 66 -13.25 11.19 -23.04
CA GLU A 66 -13.30 9.85 -23.62
C GLU A 66 -13.42 8.76 -22.54
N THR A 67 -14.48 7.95 -22.64
CA THR A 67 -14.72 6.78 -21.80
C THR A 67 -14.06 5.56 -22.43
N THR A 68 -13.38 4.72 -21.64
CA THR A 68 -12.99 3.39 -22.10
C THR A 68 -14.26 2.59 -22.46
N SER A 69 -14.26 1.90 -23.61
CA SER A 69 -15.45 1.28 -24.20
C SER A 69 -16.22 0.40 -23.20
N ALA A 70 -17.52 0.69 -23.11
CA ALA A 70 -18.43 0.29 -22.04
C ALA A 70 -18.82 -1.21 -22.01
N GLN A 71 -18.29 -2.05 -22.89
CA GLN A 71 -18.71 -3.45 -22.95
C GLN A 71 -17.97 -4.40 -21.98
N PHE A 72 -16.85 -3.98 -21.38
CA PHE A 72 -16.00 -4.88 -20.55
C PHE A 72 -15.61 -4.37 -19.15
N SER A 73 -16.29 -3.37 -18.59
CA SER A 73 -15.67 -2.56 -17.54
C SER A 73 -16.06 -2.88 -16.09
N PHE A 74 -17.32 -3.13 -15.74
CA PHE A 74 -17.69 -3.30 -14.32
C PHE A 74 -17.60 -4.76 -13.86
N TRP A 75 -18.31 -5.66 -14.55
CA TRP A 75 -18.36 -7.08 -14.17
C TRP A 75 -17.00 -7.77 -14.25
N SER A 76 -16.16 -7.39 -15.21
CA SER A 76 -14.80 -7.92 -15.33
C SER A 76 -13.89 -7.45 -14.20
N ILE A 77 -14.01 -6.19 -13.77
CA ILE A 77 -13.27 -5.67 -12.60
C ILE A 77 -13.75 -6.37 -11.33
N VAL A 78 -15.07 -6.46 -11.11
CA VAL A 78 -15.65 -7.15 -9.95
C VAL A 78 -15.22 -8.62 -9.92
N THR A 79 -15.32 -9.32 -11.04
CA THR A 79 -14.90 -10.74 -11.14
C THR A 79 -13.41 -10.88 -10.88
N SER A 80 -12.56 -10.01 -11.43
CA SER A 80 -11.12 -10.02 -11.18
C SER A 80 -10.82 -9.80 -9.71
N VAL A 81 -11.42 -8.80 -9.06
CA VAL A 81 -11.22 -8.54 -7.62
C VAL A 81 -11.68 -9.73 -6.78
N LEU A 82 -12.84 -10.32 -7.07
CA LEU A 82 -13.33 -11.49 -6.34
C LEU A 82 -12.39 -12.70 -6.51
N VAL A 83 -11.86 -12.92 -7.71
CA VAL A 83 -10.93 -14.03 -7.97
C VAL A 83 -9.57 -13.78 -7.33
N PHE A 84 -8.98 -12.59 -7.50
CA PHE A 84 -7.62 -12.29 -7.05
C PHE A 84 -7.52 -11.90 -5.58
N LEU A 85 -8.58 -11.36 -4.97
CA LEU A 85 -8.59 -10.94 -3.57
C LEU A 85 -9.60 -11.74 -2.74
N GLY A 86 -10.81 -11.93 -3.25
CA GLY A 86 -11.89 -12.62 -2.55
C GLY A 86 -11.59 -14.09 -2.24
N ILE A 87 -11.20 -14.87 -3.25
CA ILE A 87 -10.89 -16.31 -3.08
C ILE A 87 -9.71 -16.51 -2.11
N PRO A 88 -8.54 -15.83 -2.27
CA PRO A 88 -7.43 -15.98 -1.33
C PRO A 88 -7.78 -15.54 0.10
N LEU A 89 -8.56 -14.47 0.26
CA LEU A 89 -9.01 -14.02 1.58
C LEU A 89 -9.92 -15.06 2.25
N LEU A 90 -10.90 -15.58 1.52
CA LEU A 90 -11.79 -16.63 2.00
C LEU A 90 -11.00 -17.90 2.38
N ALA A 91 -10.06 -18.31 1.53
CA ALA A 91 -9.17 -19.44 1.80
C ALA A 91 -8.32 -19.20 3.06
N GLY A 92 -7.79 -17.99 3.24
CA GLY A 92 -7.05 -17.59 4.44
C GLY A 92 -7.91 -17.70 5.71
N VAL A 93 -9.11 -17.14 5.70
CA VAL A 93 -10.07 -17.20 6.82
C VAL A 93 -10.45 -18.65 7.13
N LEU A 94 -10.81 -19.44 6.12
CA LEU A 94 -11.16 -20.85 6.29
C LEU A 94 -9.97 -21.66 6.82
N SER A 95 -8.76 -21.40 6.33
CA SER A 95 -7.54 -22.07 6.81
C SER A 95 -7.31 -21.81 8.30
N ARG A 96 -7.60 -20.59 8.78
CA ARG A 96 -7.50 -20.22 10.18
C ARG A 96 -8.57 -20.91 11.02
N ILE A 97 -9.84 -20.80 10.63
CA ILE A 97 -10.96 -21.40 11.36
C ILE A 97 -10.79 -22.92 11.47
N ILE A 98 -10.48 -23.58 10.35
CA ILE A 98 -10.29 -25.04 10.30
C ILE A 98 -9.01 -25.43 11.06
N GLY A 99 -7.91 -24.70 10.86
CA GLY A 99 -6.62 -24.98 11.51
C GLY A 99 -6.69 -24.85 13.02
N GLU A 100 -7.28 -23.77 13.54
CA GLU A 100 -7.48 -23.56 14.97
C GLU A 100 -8.44 -24.59 15.56
N LYS A 101 -9.52 -24.95 14.85
CA LYS A 101 -10.51 -25.94 15.32
C LYS A 101 -9.96 -27.37 15.37
N VAL A 102 -9.14 -27.79 14.40
CA VAL A 102 -8.67 -29.17 14.28
C VAL A 102 -7.41 -29.44 15.10
N LYS A 103 -6.47 -28.48 15.16
CA LYS A 103 -5.15 -28.68 15.77
C LYS A 103 -4.80 -27.70 16.89
N GLY A 104 -5.70 -26.77 17.21
CA GLY A 104 -5.51 -25.77 18.24
C GLY A 104 -4.61 -24.60 17.78
N ARG A 105 -4.78 -23.47 18.46
CA ARG A 105 -4.10 -22.21 18.13
C ARG A 105 -2.58 -22.29 18.18
N ARG A 106 -2.03 -23.04 19.15
CA ARG A 106 -0.58 -23.19 19.31
C ARG A 106 0.08 -23.88 18.11
N TRP A 107 -0.56 -24.89 17.52
CA TRP A 107 -0.03 -25.54 16.31
C TRP A 107 -0.13 -24.62 15.09
N TYR A 108 -1.24 -23.89 14.97
CA TYR A 108 -1.44 -22.93 13.88
C TYR A 108 -0.34 -21.86 13.86
N GLU A 109 -0.07 -21.25 15.02
CA GLU A 109 0.93 -20.18 15.15
C GLU A 109 2.38 -20.68 15.08
N SER A 110 2.70 -21.84 15.66
CA SER A 110 4.08 -22.33 15.73
C SER A 110 4.55 -23.16 14.54
N LYS A 111 3.63 -23.79 13.80
CA LYS A 111 3.98 -24.69 12.67
C LYS A 111 3.37 -24.28 11.35
N PHE A 112 2.07 -24.00 11.31
CA PHE A 112 1.38 -23.71 10.05
C PHE A 112 1.75 -22.34 9.48
N LEU A 113 1.64 -21.27 10.29
CA LEU A 113 1.96 -19.91 9.86
C LEU A 113 3.42 -19.77 9.37
N PRO A 114 4.45 -20.27 10.10
CA PRO A 114 5.83 -20.16 9.64
C PRO A 114 6.12 -20.96 8.37
N ALA A 115 5.40 -22.06 8.13
CA ALA A 115 5.58 -22.89 6.94
C ALA A 115 4.98 -22.25 5.67
N ILE A 116 3.86 -21.53 5.79
CA ILE A 116 3.19 -20.89 4.65
C ILE A 116 3.71 -19.46 4.38
N SER A 117 4.26 -18.79 5.40
CA SER A 117 4.76 -17.41 5.27
C SER A 117 5.77 -17.21 4.12
N PRO A 118 6.74 -18.11 3.86
CA PRO A 118 7.68 -17.95 2.74
C PRO A 118 6.99 -17.98 1.37
N LEU A 119 5.84 -18.66 1.25
CA LEU A 119 5.11 -18.79 -0.01
C LEU A 119 4.59 -17.44 -0.52
N SER A 120 4.21 -16.54 0.39
CA SER A 120 3.81 -15.17 0.05
C SER A 120 4.96 -14.38 -0.57
N LEU A 121 6.17 -14.50 0.01
CA LEU A 121 7.36 -13.81 -0.50
C LEU A 121 7.77 -14.37 -1.86
N ILE A 122 7.75 -15.69 -2.02
CA ILE A 122 8.05 -16.37 -3.30
C ILE A 122 7.04 -15.95 -4.37
N GLY A 123 5.75 -15.95 -4.05
CA GLY A 123 4.69 -15.50 -4.97
C GLY A 123 4.87 -14.05 -5.40
N LEU A 124 5.15 -13.15 -4.46
CA LEU A 124 5.43 -11.74 -4.74
C LEU A 124 6.64 -11.58 -5.67
N LEU A 125 7.78 -12.20 -5.33
CA LEU A 125 9.00 -12.12 -6.15
C LEU A 125 8.79 -12.73 -7.53
N TYR A 126 8.07 -13.85 -7.63
CA TYR A 126 7.72 -14.48 -8.89
C TYR A 126 6.89 -13.53 -9.77
N THR A 127 5.84 -12.91 -9.21
CA THR A 127 5.02 -11.94 -9.93
C THR A 127 5.85 -10.74 -10.38
N ILE A 128 6.70 -10.19 -9.52
CA ILE A 128 7.61 -9.08 -9.89
C ILE A 128 8.48 -9.49 -11.08
N VAL A 129 9.20 -10.61 -10.99
CA VAL A 129 10.08 -11.07 -12.07
C VAL A 129 9.32 -11.26 -13.38
N LEU A 130 8.13 -11.88 -13.32
CA LEU A 130 7.30 -12.11 -14.49
C LEU A 130 6.82 -10.79 -15.12
N LEU A 131 6.40 -9.82 -14.31
CA LEU A 131 5.95 -8.50 -14.80
C LEU A 131 7.08 -7.71 -15.46
N PHE A 132 8.25 -7.66 -14.83
CA PHE A 132 9.41 -6.97 -15.41
C PHE A 132 9.96 -7.71 -16.64
N SER A 133 9.84 -9.03 -16.71
CA SER A 133 10.19 -9.80 -17.90
C SER A 133 9.24 -9.48 -19.06
N LEU A 134 7.92 -9.44 -18.82
CA LEU A 134 6.93 -9.15 -19.85
C LEU A 134 6.91 -7.68 -20.30
N GLN A 135 7.26 -6.74 -19.42
CA GLN A 135 7.14 -5.30 -19.69
C GLN A 135 8.47 -4.57 -19.79
N GLY A 136 9.60 -5.27 -19.62
CA GLY A 136 10.93 -4.68 -19.60
C GLY A 136 11.28 -3.92 -20.89
N GLU A 137 10.91 -4.46 -22.05
CA GLU A 137 11.17 -3.80 -23.34
C GLU A 137 10.37 -2.49 -23.49
N GLN A 138 9.12 -2.44 -23.02
CA GLN A 138 8.33 -1.21 -23.04
C GLN A 138 8.89 -0.15 -22.09
N ILE A 139 9.37 -0.57 -20.92
CA ILE A 139 9.99 0.32 -19.93
C ILE A 139 11.27 0.94 -20.48
N THR A 140 12.13 0.15 -21.16
CA THR A 140 13.42 0.64 -21.69
C THR A 140 13.28 1.42 -22.99
N SER A 141 12.34 1.04 -23.87
CA SER A 141 12.14 1.71 -25.16
C SER A 141 11.40 3.04 -25.06
N GLN A 142 10.64 3.28 -23.99
CA GLN A 142 9.81 4.48 -23.82
C GLN A 142 10.05 5.21 -22.48
N PRO A 143 11.28 5.68 -22.20
CA PRO A 143 11.60 6.34 -20.92
C PRO A 143 10.77 7.61 -20.69
N TRP A 144 10.39 8.30 -21.77
CA TRP A 144 9.54 9.48 -21.67
C TRP A 144 8.11 9.15 -21.23
N THR A 145 7.58 8.00 -21.60
CA THR A 145 6.27 7.52 -21.12
C THR A 145 6.35 7.25 -19.62
N VAL A 146 7.41 6.59 -19.15
CA VAL A 146 7.66 6.35 -17.72
C VAL A 146 7.73 7.68 -16.94
N ALA A 147 8.49 8.65 -17.45
CA ALA A 147 8.61 9.97 -16.82
C ALA A 147 7.25 10.69 -16.72
N ARG A 148 6.43 10.67 -17.78
CA ARG A 148 5.09 11.27 -17.77
C ARG A 148 4.14 10.60 -16.77
N LEU A 149 4.34 9.32 -16.44
CA LEU A 149 3.57 8.60 -15.41
C LEU A 149 4.11 8.87 -14.00
N ALA A 150 5.42 9.00 -13.87
CA ALA A 150 6.08 9.25 -12.60
C ALA A 150 5.67 10.60 -12.00
N VAL A 151 5.56 11.66 -12.80
CA VAL A 151 5.19 13.01 -12.34
C VAL A 151 3.85 13.07 -11.60
N PRO A 152 2.72 12.59 -12.18
CA PRO A 152 1.44 12.60 -11.49
C PRO A 152 1.41 11.66 -10.28
N LEU A 153 2.08 10.51 -10.34
CA LEU A 153 2.18 9.60 -9.20
C LEU A 153 2.96 10.21 -8.05
N LEU A 154 4.10 10.85 -8.32
CA LEU A 154 4.91 11.52 -7.31
C LEU A 154 4.14 12.68 -6.67
N THR A 155 3.43 13.46 -7.49
CA THR A 155 2.56 14.53 -7.01
C THR A 155 1.45 13.97 -6.12
N TYR A 156 0.80 12.88 -6.54
CA TYR A 156 -0.22 12.19 -5.75
C TYR A 156 0.33 11.72 -4.41
N PHE A 157 1.46 11.02 -4.38
CA PHE A 157 2.02 10.48 -3.14
C PHE A 157 2.41 11.58 -2.16
N VAL A 158 3.12 12.60 -2.64
CA VAL A 158 3.55 13.72 -1.80
C VAL A 158 2.35 14.51 -1.29
N ALA A 159 1.38 14.81 -2.16
CA ALA A 159 0.19 15.56 -1.77
C ALA A 159 -0.66 14.78 -0.76
N MET A 160 -0.95 13.51 -1.03
CA MET A 160 -1.74 12.68 -0.13
C MET A 160 -1.09 12.54 1.24
N PHE A 161 0.24 12.39 1.28
CA PHE A 161 0.99 12.34 2.52
C PHE A 161 0.80 13.62 3.34
N PHE A 162 1.07 14.79 2.76
CA PHE A 162 0.99 16.06 3.49
C PHE A 162 -0.44 16.46 3.85
N ILE A 163 -1.42 16.19 2.98
CA ILE A 163 -2.84 16.42 3.27
C ILE A 163 -3.27 15.58 4.46
N SER A 164 -2.92 14.30 4.46
CA SER A 164 -3.29 13.37 5.53
C SER A 164 -2.56 13.71 6.83
N LEU A 165 -1.30 14.13 6.76
CA LEU A 165 -0.53 14.59 7.92
C LEU A 165 -1.16 15.84 8.54
N ALA A 166 -1.53 16.81 7.71
CA ALA A 166 -2.21 18.03 8.16
C ALA A 166 -3.57 17.70 8.78
N ALA A 167 -4.38 16.87 8.11
CA ALA A 167 -5.70 16.46 8.61
C ALA A 167 -5.61 15.70 9.94
N SER A 168 -4.66 14.78 10.08
CA SER A 168 -4.44 14.01 11.31
C SER A 168 -4.03 14.91 12.47
N LYS A 169 -3.09 15.83 12.22
CA LYS A 169 -2.66 16.82 13.21
C LYS A 169 -3.80 17.76 13.63
N LEU A 170 -4.58 18.26 12.66
CA LEU A 170 -5.74 19.11 12.93
C LEU A 170 -6.85 18.37 13.71
N SER A 171 -6.91 17.05 13.58
CA SER A 171 -7.82 16.19 14.35
C SER A 171 -7.31 15.88 15.77
N GLY A 172 -6.16 16.43 16.18
CA GLY A 172 -5.60 16.24 17.52
C GLY A 172 -4.81 14.94 17.70
N MET A 173 -4.46 14.23 16.62
CA MET A 173 -3.65 13.02 16.71
C MET A 173 -2.19 13.33 17.05
N GLY A 174 -1.54 12.44 17.81
CA GLY A 174 -0.11 12.52 18.08
C GLY A 174 0.77 12.16 16.88
N TYR A 175 2.09 12.22 17.04
CA TYR A 175 3.08 11.91 15.99
C TYR A 175 2.87 10.51 15.41
N ALA A 176 2.86 9.49 16.28
CA ALA A 176 2.83 8.09 15.83
C ALA A 176 1.55 7.77 15.04
N GLN A 177 0.39 8.24 15.51
CA GLN A 177 -0.88 8.08 14.80
C GLN A 177 -0.92 8.86 13.50
N SER A 178 -0.44 10.12 13.52
CA SER A 178 -0.39 10.95 12.31
C SER A 178 0.53 10.35 11.24
N ALA A 179 1.65 9.76 11.64
CA ALA A 179 2.54 9.02 10.72
C ALA A 179 1.80 7.84 10.09
N SER A 180 1.16 7.01 10.92
CA SER A 180 0.40 5.84 10.47
C SER A 180 -0.72 6.20 9.49
N VAL A 181 -1.52 7.22 9.80
CA VAL A 181 -2.59 7.69 8.91
C VAL A 181 -2.00 8.22 7.60
N SER A 182 -0.91 9.00 7.67
CA SER A 182 -0.29 9.58 6.47
C SER A 182 0.27 8.53 5.52
N PHE A 183 1.01 7.53 6.04
CA PHE A 183 1.50 6.43 5.20
C PHE A 183 0.37 5.55 4.69
N THR A 184 -0.65 5.30 5.50
CA THR A 184 -1.81 4.49 5.07
C THR A 184 -2.63 5.17 3.98
N ALA A 185 -2.78 6.49 4.03
CA ALA A 185 -3.49 7.25 3.02
C ALA A 185 -2.71 7.39 1.70
N THR A 186 -1.38 7.30 1.77
CA THR A 186 -0.49 7.51 0.63
C THR A 186 -0.26 6.23 -0.17
N GLY A 187 -0.07 5.10 0.50
CA GLY A 187 0.32 3.84 -0.15
C GLY A 187 -0.79 3.19 -0.98
N ASN A 188 -0.40 2.61 -2.12
CA ASN A 188 -1.28 1.83 -2.98
C ASN A 188 -0.94 0.32 -2.95
N ASN A 189 -1.84 -0.52 -3.48
CA ASN A 189 -1.62 -1.96 -3.67
C ASN A 189 -1.43 -2.25 -5.17
N PHE A 190 -0.19 -2.23 -5.61
CA PHE A 190 0.12 -2.45 -7.02
C PHE A 190 -0.12 -3.88 -7.47
N GLU A 191 0.06 -4.86 -6.59
CA GLU A 191 -0.15 -6.26 -6.91
C GLU A 191 -1.60 -6.50 -7.34
N LEU A 192 -2.57 -5.96 -6.60
CA LEU A 192 -3.98 -6.01 -6.97
C LEU A 192 -4.26 -5.20 -8.24
N ALA A 193 -3.73 -3.98 -8.34
CA ALA A 193 -3.95 -3.12 -9.51
C ALA A 193 -3.47 -3.79 -10.81
N ILE A 194 -2.31 -4.44 -10.75
CA ILE A 194 -1.74 -5.21 -11.85
C ILE A 194 -2.60 -6.45 -12.13
N ALA A 195 -2.97 -7.22 -11.11
CA ALA A 195 -3.80 -8.41 -11.29
C ALA A 195 -5.15 -8.08 -11.96
N VAL A 196 -5.81 -7.01 -11.52
CA VAL A 196 -7.05 -6.52 -12.15
C VAL A 196 -6.80 -6.02 -13.57
N SER A 197 -5.71 -5.29 -13.81
CA SER A 197 -5.36 -4.79 -15.14
C SER A 197 -5.09 -5.92 -16.12
N ILE A 198 -4.35 -6.95 -15.70
CA ILE A 198 -4.08 -8.15 -16.50
C ILE A 198 -5.37 -8.93 -16.74
N GLY A 199 -6.17 -9.15 -15.70
CA GLY A 199 -7.44 -9.89 -15.79
C GLY A 199 -8.49 -9.20 -16.67
N THR A 200 -8.45 -7.87 -16.77
CA THR A 200 -9.45 -7.08 -17.50
C THR A 200 -8.98 -6.65 -18.89
N PHE A 201 -7.70 -6.29 -19.05
CA PHE A 201 -7.15 -5.69 -20.29
C PHE A 201 -6.01 -6.50 -20.92
N GLY A 202 -5.52 -7.54 -20.25
CA GLY A 202 -4.43 -8.38 -20.72
C GLY A 202 -3.04 -7.97 -20.21
N ALA A 203 -2.09 -8.92 -20.28
CA ALA A 203 -0.75 -8.79 -19.69
C ALA A 203 0.15 -7.76 -20.39
N THR A 204 -0.07 -7.50 -21.67
CA THR A 204 0.72 -6.57 -22.49
C THR A 204 0.07 -5.18 -22.61
N SER A 205 -1.02 -4.94 -21.88
CA SER A 205 -1.79 -3.70 -21.94
C SER A 205 -1.07 -2.52 -21.27
N ALA A 206 -1.33 -1.30 -21.73
CA ALA A 206 -0.77 -0.10 -21.11
C ALA A 206 -1.27 0.11 -19.67
N GLN A 207 -2.42 -0.45 -19.30
CA GLN A 207 -2.95 -0.48 -17.95
C GLN A 207 -2.05 -1.31 -17.03
N ALA A 208 -1.65 -2.50 -17.47
CA ALA A 208 -0.70 -3.34 -16.75
C ALA A 208 0.66 -2.63 -16.63
N LEU A 209 1.13 -1.96 -17.69
CA LEU A 209 2.36 -1.16 -17.67
C LEU A 209 2.35 -0.09 -16.58
N ALA A 210 1.26 0.68 -16.49
CA ALA A 210 1.08 1.69 -15.45
C ALA A 210 1.18 1.09 -14.03
N GLY A 211 0.62 -0.11 -13.82
CA GLY A 211 0.74 -0.85 -12.57
C GLY A 211 2.17 -1.29 -12.26
N THR A 212 2.93 -1.79 -13.24
CA THR A 212 4.33 -2.23 -13.05
C THR A 212 5.31 -1.08 -12.80
N ILE A 213 5.07 0.10 -13.39
CA ILE A 213 5.89 1.30 -13.14
C ILE A 213 5.68 1.83 -11.72
N GLY A 214 4.48 1.64 -11.16
CA GLY A 214 4.07 2.12 -9.85
C GLY A 214 5.08 1.86 -8.72
N PRO A 215 5.45 0.59 -8.43
CA PRO A 215 6.43 0.27 -7.39
C PRO A 215 7.81 0.91 -7.59
N LEU A 216 8.20 1.12 -8.84
CA LEU A 216 9.48 1.75 -9.20
C LEU A 216 9.55 3.21 -8.75
N ILE A 217 8.40 3.88 -8.67
CA ILE A 217 8.26 5.26 -8.21
C ILE A 217 7.88 5.32 -6.73
N GLU A 218 6.92 4.50 -6.29
CA GLU A 218 6.39 4.54 -4.93
C GLU A 218 7.45 4.21 -3.88
N ILE A 219 8.22 3.13 -4.07
CA ILE A 219 9.16 2.66 -3.06
C ILE A 219 10.20 3.76 -2.72
N PRO A 220 10.91 4.38 -3.69
CA PRO A 220 11.82 5.48 -3.38
C PRO A 220 11.13 6.68 -2.74
N VAL A 221 9.92 7.05 -3.20
CA VAL A 221 9.19 8.20 -2.69
C VAL A 221 8.74 8.00 -1.25
N LEU A 222 8.18 6.83 -0.92
CA LEU A 222 7.73 6.51 0.44
C LEU A 222 8.90 6.40 1.41
N VAL A 223 10.03 5.81 0.99
CA VAL A 223 11.27 5.84 1.77
C VAL A 223 11.72 7.29 2.01
N GLY A 224 11.68 8.15 0.99
CA GLY A 224 11.95 9.59 1.15
C GLY A 224 11.01 10.26 2.16
N LEU A 225 9.71 9.96 2.08
CA LEU A 225 8.70 10.51 2.99
C LEU A 225 8.86 10.01 4.43
N VAL A 226 9.40 8.80 4.64
CA VAL A 226 9.79 8.32 5.98
C VAL A 226 10.85 9.23 6.59
N TYR A 227 11.91 9.56 5.84
CA TYR A 227 12.92 10.49 6.32
C TYR A 227 12.36 11.90 6.54
N VAL A 228 11.46 12.36 5.67
CA VAL A 228 10.74 13.63 5.86
C VAL A 228 9.91 13.59 7.14
N MET A 229 9.19 12.51 7.41
CA MET A 229 8.37 12.37 8.62
C MET A 229 9.23 12.40 9.88
N LEU A 230 10.33 11.66 9.91
CA LEU A 230 11.28 11.64 11.02
C LEU A 230 11.92 13.03 11.26
N TRP A 231 12.20 13.78 10.19
CA TRP A 231 12.75 15.14 10.28
C TRP A 231 11.71 16.19 10.71
N LEU A 232 10.49 16.07 10.20
CA LEU A 232 9.41 17.03 10.40
C LEU A 232 8.65 16.79 11.72
N GLY A 233 8.63 15.56 12.20
CA GLY A 233 7.98 15.12 13.43
C GLY A 233 8.25 16.02 14.63
N PRO A 234 9.52 16.21 15.04
CA PRO A 234 9.86 17.04 16.19
C PRO A 234 9.42 18.51 16.05
N LYS A 235 9.29 19.01 14.81
CA LYS A 235 8.85 20.38 14.52
C LYS A 235 7.33 20.52 14.55
N LEU A 236 6.61 19.49 14.09
CA LEU A 236 5.16 19.50 14.03
C LEU A 236 4.49 19.05 15.33
N PHE A 237 5.13 18.19 16.12
CA PHE A 237 4.57 17.59 17.33
C PHE A 237 5.48 17.86 18.53
N PRO A 238 5.74 19.14 18.89
CA PRO A 238 6.68 19.45 19.95
C PRO A 238 6.20 18.88 21.30
N GLY A 239 7.07 18.10 21.96
CA GLY A 239 6.77 17.50 23.26
C GLY A 239 5.85 16.28 23.23
N ASP A 240 5.55 15.75 22.05
CA ASP A 240 4.74 14.53 21.91
C ASP A 240 5.53 13.29 22.41
N PRO A 241 4.98 12.50 23.34
CA PRO A 241 5.67 11.34 23.93
C PRO A 241 5.88 10.19 22.94
N THR A 242 5.18 10.21 21.81
CA THR A 242 5.28 9.19 20.75
C THR A 242 6.36 9.49 19.71
N LEU A 243 7.08 10.61 19.84
CA LEU A 243 8.21 10.91 18.99
C LEU A 243 9.34 9.88 19.14
N PRO A 244 10.07 9.56 18.05
CA PRO A 244 11.26 8.74 18.17
C PRO A 244 12.28 9.40 19.08
N PRO A 245 12.98 8.63 19.95
CA PRO A 245 14.00 9.18 20.82
C PRO A 245 15.07 9.90 20.01
N THR A 246 15.38 11.14 20.36
CA THR A 246 16.53 11.84 19.77
C THR A 246 17.81 11.09 20.13
N ARG A 247 18.72 10.89 19.17
CA ARG A 247 19.99 10.15 19.37
C ARG A 247 20.81 10.62 20.57
N SER A 248 20.59 11.86 21.07
CA SER A 248 21.25 12.39 22.26
C SER A 248 20.70 11.85 23.59
N SER A 249 19.43 11.42 23.65
CA SER A 249 18.79 10.85 24.86
C SER A 249 19.15 9.38 25.09
N ALA A 250 19.46 8.63 24.02
CA ALA A 250 19.85 7.23 24.12
C ALA A 250 21.25 7.04 24.76
N ALA A 251 22.07 8.10 24.79
CA ALA A 251 23.38 8.08 25.41
C ALA A 251 23.34 8.31 26.93
N SER A 252 22.32 9.01 27.46
CA SER A 252 22.21 9.32 28.90
C SER A 252 21.58 8.19 29.72
N ASP A 253 20.73 7.35 29.13
CA ASP A 253 20.13 6.20 29.82
C ASP A 253 21.13 5.04 30.00
N ASN A 254 22.14 4.95 29.13
CA ASN A 254 23.20 3.94 29.26
C ASN A 254 24.25 4.27 30.33
N THR A 255 24.32 5.52 30.81
CA THR A 255 25.22 5.93 31.89
C THR A 255 24.60 5.74 33.27
N THR A 256 23.31 6.06 33.44
CA THR A 256 22.59 5.89 34.71
C THR A 256 22.36 4.41 35.06
N SER A 257 22.17 3.53 34.07
CA SER A 257 22.08 2.09 34.33
C SER A 257 23.41 1.48 34.77
N LYS A 258 24.56 2.06 34.41
CA LYS A 258 25.88 1.56 34.84
C LYS A 258 26.26 2.00 36.25
N GLU A 259 25.83 3.17 36.70
CA GLU A 259 26.13 3.63 38.07
C GLU A 259 25.30 2.90 39.15
N SER A 260 24.09 2.41 38.84
CA SER A 260 23.28 1.65 39.80
C SER A 260 23.76 0.20 40.03
N ILE A 261 24.66 -0.32 39.18
CA ILE A 261 25.19 -1.68 39.30
C ILE A 261 26.51 -1.69 40.11
N THR A 262 27.04 -0.51 40.47
CA THR A 262 28.31 -0.33 41.18
C THR A 262 28.17 0.31 42.56
N SER A 263 27.02 0.23 43.22
CA SER A 263 26.83 0.66 44.62
C SER A 263 26.10 -0.39 45.45
#